data_AF-A0A2E5YEH6-F1
#
_entry.id   AF-A0A2E5YEH6-F1
#
_cell.length_a   1.000
_cell.length_b   1.000
_cell.length_c   1.000
_cell.angle_alpha   90.00
_cell.angle_beta   90.00
_cell.angle_gamma   90.00
#
_symmetry.space_group_name_H-M   'P 1'
#
loop_
_entity.id
_entity.type
_entity.pdbx_description
1 polymer ?
#
loop_
_entity_poly.entity_id
_entity_poly.type
_entity_poly.pdbx_seq_one_letter_code
_entity_poly.pdbx_strand_id
1 'polypeptide(L)'
;MEGTRPKACFPHHRPVTFRRPRSVTPEPTGGKRAPAPPSRNPALQTSPRLFEHTAALGLLTATLLGPVPFANACPPGPDLDPDPGSGGLWSAQRAHPDAQFEADHQAPYVGDPWRESDGGSPSIAFQSSGVTLRSWLPLDEFDPAATGGTDCWGYTSPSGREYAFIGVDTGTGVAEITNPGNTQVITHLPGAHSDWRDIKTYQDYAYIVSEGGGGIQVYDLSAIDSGVLTDMGAVLTGPGTTASHNVAINEESGRLYRAGGGSYPIQGLRIYDLANPAAPAYLGSWSGRYCHDVQVTTWTEAPYVGVEVAFCYANNTPGSGAPGIEIVDVSDPTNVTTIGSIDLSQAPIFSHPASYSHQGWLSPDRRYVYFNDEVDEGSQGFATTTRVVDVQDLANPTQVAIFQNVTDARDHNLYTRDDRIYQANYRSGFRLLDASDPLAMSEIAYFDTYPDDDLARYNGLWSVYPYFPSRTVIGCDIEKGLFVWTVDADVTPVPALAPSATHGLLGLLLLTAAVATGRARSRRAPVA
;
A
#
# COMPACT_ATOMS: atom_id res chain seq x y z
N MET A 1 -16.52 59.35 42.17
CA MET A 1 -15.99 59.25 40.80
C MET A 1 -16.45 57.89 40.27
N GLU A 2 -17.67 57.74 39.78
CA GLU A 2 -18.22 58.28 38.51
C GLU A 2 -17.51 57.68 37.28
N GLY A 3 -18.20 57.07 36.30
CA GLY A 3 -19.64 56.83 36.23
C GLY A 3 -20.09 55.82 35.16
N THR A 4 -21.24 55.20 35.45
CA THR A 4 -22.44 55.02 34.60
C THR A 4 -22.37 54.39 33.18
N ARG A 5 -23.18 53.33 33.01
CA ARG A 5 -23.56 52.66 31.75
C ARG A 5 -24.60 53.49 30.94
N PRO A 6 -25.01 53.06 29.72
CA PRO A 6 -26.15 52.13 29.63
C PRO A 6 -26.05 51.01 28.58
N LYS A 7 -27.01 50.07 28.63
CA LYS A 7 -27.23 48.96 27.68
C LYS A 7 -28.13 49.38 26.51
N ALA A 8 -28.14 48.61 25.42
CA ALA A 8 -29.28 48.48 24.50
C ALA A 8 -29.37 47.05 23.93
N CYS A 9 -30.56 46.63 23.46
CA CYS A 9 -30.86 45.25 23.02
C CYS A 9 -31.67 45.20 21.71
N PHE A 10 -31.46 44.14 20.92
CA PHE A 10 -32.38 43.59 19.87
C PHE A 10 -32.66 44.50 18.63
N PRO A 11 -33.17 43.96 17.48
CA PRO A 11 -33.90 42.69 17.30
C PRO A 11 -33.47 41.73 16.17
N HIS A 12 -34.07 40.54 16.20
CA HIS A 12 -34.08 39.56 15.10
C HIS A 12 -34.75 40.09 13.82
N HIS A 13 -34.28 39.64 12.66
CA HIS A 13 -35.08 39.58 11.43
C HIS A 13 -35.13 38.17 10.84
N ARG A 14 -36.29 37.81 10.28
CA ARG A 14 -36.63 36.50 9.69
C ARG A 14 -36.25 36.41 8.20
N PRO A 15 -36.15 35.20 7.61
CA PRO A 15 -35.62 34.99 6.27
C PRO A 15 -36.54 35.50 5.15
N VAL A 16 -35.91 35.92 4.04
CA VAL A 16 -36.58 36.33 2.79
C VAL A 16 -37.01 35.08 2.01
N THR A 17 -38.24 35.08 1.51
CA THR A 17 -38.79 34.01 0.67
C THR A 17 -38.77 34.40 -0.80
N PHE A 18 -38.14 33.59 -1.65
CA PHE A 18 -38.22 33.76 -3.11
C PHE A 18 -39.42 33.00 -3.69
N ARG A 19 -40.32 33.73 -4.35
CA ARG A 19 -41.47 33.16 -5.07
C ARG A 19 -41.08 32.79 -6.51
N ARG A 20 -41.47 31.60 -6.96
CA ARG A 20 -41.51 31.24 -8.40
C ARG A 20 -42.64 32.00 -9.11
N PRO A 21 -42.46 32.46 -10.37
CA PRO A 21 -43.57 32.73 -11.28
C PRO A 21 -44.03 31.45 -11.99
N ARG A 22 -45.33 31.36 -12.30
CA ARG A 22 -45.91 30.34 -13.19
C ARG A 22 -46.40 30.99 -14.50
N SER A 23 -45.97 30.38 -15.60
CA SER A 23 -46.75 29.95 -16.78
C SER A 23 -47.55 30.95 -17.63
N VAL A 24 -47.29 30.90 -18.95
CA VAL A 24 -48.30 31.06 -20.02
C VAL A 24 -48.04 29.96 -21.07
N THR A 25 -49.09 29.27 -21.51
CA THR A 25 -49.09 28.24 -22.56
C THR A 25 -49.39 28.84 -23.95
N PRO A 26 -49.20 28.07 -25.04
CA PRO A 26 -50.42 27.54 -25.69
C PRO A 26 -50.34 26.08 -26.17
N GLU A 27 -51.52 25.49 -26.34
CA GLU A 27 -51.87 24.17 -26.89
C GLU A 27 -52.71 24.38 -28.19
N PRO A 28 -53.26 23.36 -28.89
CA PRO A 28 -52.72 22.03 -29.25
C PRO A 28 -53.08 21.57 -30.70
N THR A 29 -52.30 20.64 -31.28
CA THR A 29 -52.76 19.62 -32.27
C THR A 29 -51.71 18.49 -32.31
N GLY A 30 -51.98 17.18 -32.27
CA GLY A 30 -53.20 16.40 -32.04
C GLY A 30 -53.12 15.05 -32.78
N GLY A 31 -53.25 13.89 -32.10
CA GLY A 31 -53.51 12.62 -32.83
C GLY A 31 -52.94 11.28 -32.30
N LYS A 32 -53.78 10.56 -31.53
CA LYS A 32 -54.05 9.10 -31.60
C LYS A 32 -53.03 8.04 -31.11
N ARG A 33 -53.47 7.40 -30.00
CA ARG A 33 -53.66 5.93 -29.78
C ARG A 33 -52.47 5.01 -29.46
N ALA A 34 -52.44 4.55 -28.20
CA ALA A 34 -52.08 3.18 -27.84
C ALA A 34 -53.25 2.20 -28.15
N PRO A 35 -53.00 0.88 -28.15
CA PRO A 35 -53.72 0.02 -27.19
C PRO A 35 -52.88 -1.13 -26.60
N ALA A 36 -53.34 -1.64 -25.45
CA ALA A 36 -53.01 -2.94 -24.87
C ALA A 36 -54.28 -3.54 -24.25
N PRO A 37 -54.29 -4.80 -23.78
CA PRO A 37 -53.90 -6.05 -24.43
C PRO A 37 -55.15 -6.94 -24.63
N PRO A 38 -55.00 -8.25 -24.93
CA PRO A 38 -55.84 -9.22 -24.19
C PRO A 38 -55.10 -10.48 -23.74
N SER A 39 -55.73 -11.21 -22.81
CA SER A 39 -55.22 -12.43 -22.16
C SER A 39 -56.03 -13.68 -22.53
N ARG A 40 -55.42 -14.87 -22.46
CA ARG A 40 -55.86 -16.02 -21.61
C ARG A 40 -55.15 -17.35 -21.91
N ASN A 41 -55.03 -18.14 -20.85
CA ASN A 41 -54.49 -19.51 -20.74
C ASN A 41 -55.49 -20.57 -21.32
N PRO A 42 -55.12 -21.85 -21.59
CA PRO A 42 -55.10 -22.85 -20.50
C PRO A 42 -54.15 -24.08 -20.59
N ALA A 43 -53.65 -24.49 -19.41
CA ALA A 43 -53.52 -25.83 -18.81
C ALA A 43 -53.31 -27.14 -19.63
N LEU A 44 -52.30 -27.92 -19.18
CA LEU A 44 -52.27 -29.40 -18.99
C LEU A 44 -50.92 -29.76 -18.30
N GLN A 45 -50.81 -30.02 -16.99
CA GLN A 45 -51.08 -31.29 -16.27
C GLN A 45 -50.54 -32.58 -16.92
N THR A 46 -49.53 -33.19 -16.28
CA THR A 46 -49.60 -34.53 -15.64
C THR A 46 -48.33 -34.81 -14.82
N SER A 47 -48.39 -35.77 -13.90
CA SER A 47 -47.57 -35.80 -12.68
C SER A 47 -46.50 -36.94 -12.65
N PRO A 48 -46.00 -37.46 -11.50
CA PRO A 48 -44.57 -37.79 -11.36
C PRO A 48 -44.27 -39.30 -11.45
N ARG A 49 -43.00 -39.68 -11.26
CA ARG A 49 -42.62 -41.07 -10.95
C ARG A 49 -41.64 -41.16 -9.78
N LEU A 50 -42.10 -41.79 -8.71
CA LEU A 50 -41.23 -42.54 -7.79
C LEU A 50 -40.66 -43.77 -8.53
N PHE A 51 -39.54 -44.27 -8.05
CA PHE A 51 -39.41 -45.71 -7.82
C PHE A 51 -38.72 -45.95 -6.48
N GLU A 52 -39.38 -46.71 -5.62
CA GLU A 52 -38.83 -47.19 -4.35
C GLU A 52 -37.99 -48.46 -4.58
N HIS A 53 -37.08 -48.74 -3.65
CA HIS A 53 -36.85 -50.13 -3.23
C HIS A 53 -36.44 -50.19 -1.75
N THR A 54 -37.39 -50.64 -0.91
CA THR A 54 -37.25 -51.58 0.23
C THR A 54 -35.86 -51.74 0.88
N ALA A 55 -35.57 -51.37 2.12
CA ALA A 55 -36.20 -51.67 3.44
C ALA A 55 -35.74 -52.98 4.13
N ALA A 56 -35.04 -52.84 5.27
CA ALA A 56 -34.99 -53.73 6.46
C ALA A 56 -34.05 -53.09 7.51
N LEU A 57 -34.51 -52.32 8.51
CA LEU A 57 -35.13 -52.71 9.79
C LEU A 57 -34.15 -53.35 10.81
N GLY A 58 -33.91 -52.65 11.93
CA GLY A 58 -33.06 -53.09 13.05
C GLY A 58 -33.28 -52.23 14.30
N LEU A 59 -34.35 -52.51 15.05
CA LEU A 59 -34.76 -51.84 16.30
C LEU A 59 -33.67 -51.90 17.40
N LEU A 60 -33.53 -50.85 18.22
CA LEU A 60 -34.18 -50.77 19.54
C LEU A 60 -34.02 -49.40 20.25
N THR A 61 -34.72 -49.22 21.37
CA THR A 61 -35.04 -47.92 21.99
C THR A 61 -34.49 -47.71 23.41
N ALA A 62 -34.08 -46.46 23.67
CA ALA A 62 -34.38 -45.63 24.86
C ALA A 62 -33.72 -45.83 26.26
N THR A 63 -33.21 -44.68 26.74
CA THR A 63 -33.33 -44.06 28.10
C THR A 63 -32.48 -44.44 29.33
N LEU A 64 -31.79 -43.40 29.82
CA LEU A 64 -31.68 -42.89 31.22
C LEU A 64 -30.93 -43.69 32.32
N LEU A 65 -29.82 -43.10 32.82
CA LEU A 65 -29.52 -42.68 34.22
C LEU A 65 -27.98 -42.56 34.47
N GLY A 66 -27.54 -41.59 35.29
CA GLY A 66 -26.15 -41.52 35.84
C GLY A 66 -26.03 -42.23 37.20
N PRO A 67 -24.98 -42.02 38.05
CA PRO A 67 -23.93 -40.97 38.02
C PRO A 67 -22.45 -41.45 38.30
N VAL A 68 -21.52 -40.47 38.40
CA VAL A 68 -20.08 -40.38 38.84
C VAL A 68 -19.58 -41.36 39.96
N PRO A 69 -18.26 -41.62 40.25
CA PRO A 69 -17.15 -40.62 40.45
C PRO A 69 -15.65 -41.05 40.17
N PHE A 70 -14.70 -40.26 40.74
CA PHE A 70 -13.20 -40.32 40.83
C PHE A 70 -12.44 -39.43 39.79
N ALA A 71 -11.74 -38.31 40.11
CA ALA A 71 -10.82 -37.88 41.21
C ALA A 71 -9.44 -38.60 41.14
N ASN A 72 -8.22 -38.01 41.25
CA ASN A 72 -7.64 -36.72 41.74
C ASN A 72 -6.19 -36.56 41.15
N ALA A 73 -5.35 -35.52 41.33
CA ALA A 73 -5.45 -34.05 41.56
C ALA A 73 -4.01 -33.44 41.69
N CYS A 74 -3.79 -32.15 41.38
CA CYS A 74 -2.56 -31.37 41.70
C CYS A 74 -2.83 -29.83 41.76
N PRO A 75 -1.95 -28.99 42.36
CA PRO A 75 -2.40 -27.99 43.35
C PRO A 75 -2.30 -26.50 42.92
N PRO A 76 -2.82 -25.54 43.73
CA PRO A 76 -3.02 -24.14 43.32
C PRO A 76 -1.85 -23.18 43.62
N GLY A 77 -1.78 -22.10 42.84
CA GLY A 77 -1.11 -20.83 43.14
C GLY A 77 -2.14 -19.70 43.36
N PRO A 78 -1.76 -18.54 43.94
CA PRO A 78 -2.67 -17.70 44.71
C PRO A 78 -3.58 -16.78 43.90
N ASP A 79 -4.74 -16.48 44.50
CA ASP A 79 -5.64 -15.39 44.10
C ASP A 79 -4.93 -14.04 44.16
N LEU A 80 -5.12 -13.23 43.11
CA LEU A 80 -5.08 -11.77 43.17
C LEU A 80 -6.33 -11.26 42.43
N ASP A 81 -7.05 -10.32 43.05
CA ASP A 81 -8.29 -9.74 42.52
C ASP A 81 -8.11 -9.14 41.12
N PRO A 82 -9.09 -9.28 40.21
CA PRO A 82 -9.07 -8.60 38.93
C PRO A 82 -9.43 -7.12 39.09
N ASP A 83 -8.47 -6.24 38.81
CA ASP A 83 -8.71 -4.81 38.60
C ASP A 83 -9.56 -4.60 37.32
N PRO A 84 -10.73 -3.94 37.37
CA PRO A 84 -11.58 -3.72 36.21
C PRO A 84 -11.06 -2.54 35.35
N GLY A 85 -9.83 -2.66 34.83
CA GLY A 85 -9.13 -1.59 34.12
C GLY A 85 -8.66 -1.92 32.69
N SER A 86 -8.42 -3.20 32.36
CA SER A 86 -7.87 -3.64 31.06
C SER A 86 -8.87 -4.50 30.27
N GLY A 87 -9.90 -3.85 29.73
CA GLY A 87 -10.73 -4.45 28.69
C GLY A 87 -9.86 -4.83 27.49
N GLY A 88 -9.66 -6.12 27.26
CA GLY A 88 -8.70 -6.63 26.29
C GLY A 88 -8.92 -6.06 24.89
N LEU A 89 -7.98 -5.21 24.46
CA LEU A 89 -7.76 -4.95 23.05
C LEU A 89 -7.41 -6.30 22.41
N TRP A 90 -8.23 -6.74 21.47
CA TRP A 90 -7.79 -7.72 20.47
C TRP A 90 -6.73 -6.99 19.65
N SER A 91 -5.46 -7.21 19.98
CA SER A 91 -4.37 -6.41 19.41
C SER A 91 -4.30 -6.60 17.90
N ALA A 92 -4.25 -5.49 17.17
CA ALA A 92 -4.09 -5.48 15.72
C ALA A 92 -2.77 -6.13 15.28
N GLN A 93 -1.78 -6.21 16.17
CA GLN A 93 -0.48 -6.93 16.09
C GLN A 93 -0.56 -8.45 15.76
N ARG A 94 -1.71 -8.99 15.36
CA ARG A 94 -1.82 -10.36 14.78
C ARG A 94 -2.41 -10.38 13.37
N ALA A 95 -2.66 -9.23 12.76
CA ALA A 95 -3.16 -9.13 11.39
C ALA A 95 -2.03 -9.29 10.36
N HIS A 96 -0.82 -8.83 10.68
CA HIS A 96 0.31 -8.75 9.75
C HIS A 96 1.38 -9.83 10.04
N PRO A 97 2.11 -10.32 9.02
CA PRO A 97 3.26 -11.23 9.18
C PRO A 97 4.58 -10.49 9.50
N ASP A 98 4.57 -9.16 9.47
CA ASP A 98 5.66 -8.27 9.90
C ASP A 98 5.88 -8.26 11.42
N ALA A 99 5.33 -9.19 12.20
CA ALA A 99 5.49 -9.26 13.67
C ALA A 99 6.95 -9.43 14.18
N GLN A 100 7.93 -9.41 13.26
CA GLN A 100 9.37 -9.29 13.48
C GLN A 100 9.87 -7.83 13.47
N PHE A 101 9.12 -6.89 12.90
CA PHE A 101 9.37 -5.44 12.85
C PHE A 101 9.75 -4.90 14.25
N GLU A 102 8.84 -5.11 15.21
CA GLU A 102 9.02 -4.79 16.64
C GLU A 102 10.24 -5.46 17.29
N ALA A 103 10.71 -6.59 16.75
CA ALA A 103 11.91 -7.29 17.24
C ALA A 103 13.21 -6.74 16.63
N ASP A 104 13.11 -6.03 15.51
CA ASP A 104 14.21 -5.35 14.84
C ASP A 104 14.36 -3.88 15.32
N HIS A 105 13.41 -3.33 16.09
CA HIS A 105 13.43 -1.95 16.60
C HIS A 105 14.77 -1.55 17.23
N GLN A 106 15.27 -0.39 16.81
CA GLN A 106 16.47 0.25 17.34
C GLN A 106 16.13 1.62 17.90
N ALA A 107 17.00 2.15 18.77
CA ALA A 107 16.86 3.53 19.22
C ALA A 107 17.11 4.48 18.02
N PRO A 108 16.34 5.58 17.88
CA PRO A 108 16.56 6.54 16.81
C PRO A 108 17.94 7.20 16.94
N TYR A 109 18.47 7.66 15.81
CA TYR A 109 19.67 8.46 15.78
C TYR A 109 19.43 9.79 16.50
N VAL A 110 20.30 10.11 17.47
CA VAL A 110 20.30 11.39 18.19
C VAL A 110 21.60 12.11 17.91
N GLY A 111 21.51 13.27 17.26
CA GLY A 111 22.65 14.11 16.91
C GLY A 111 22.26 15.27 16.00
N ASP A 112 23.19 16.16 15.71
CA ASP A 112 22.90 17.38 14.96
C ASP A 112 22.42 17.06 13.52
N PRO A 113 21.40 17.77 12.99
CA PRO A 113 21.02 17.70 11.59
C PRO A 113 22.15 18.18 10.68
N TRP A 114 22.11 17.78 9.41
CA TRP A 114 23.07 18.26 8.40
C TRP A 114 22.36 18.91 7.21
N ARG A 115 22.87 20.06 6.78
CA ARG A 115 22.41 20.79 5.58
C ARG A 115 23.64 21.22 4.79
N GLU A 116 23.62 21.05 3.48
CA GLU A 116 24.73 21.47 2.59
C GLU A 116 25.12 22.95 2.79
N SER A 117 24.14 23.82 3.08
CA SER A 117 24.37 25.25 3.34
C SER A 117 25.10 25.57 4.65
N ASP A 118 25.05 24.68 5.64
CA ASP A 118 25.81 24.79 6.90
C ASP A 118 27.28 24.36 6.68
N GLY A 119 27.54 23.63 5.58
CA GLY A 119 28.85 23.13 5.20
C GLY A 119 29.27 21.87 5.96
N GLY A 120 30.57 21.60 6.01
CA GLY A 120 31.10 20.42 6.68
C GLY A 120 30.67 19.12 5.99
N SER A 121 30.25 18.13 6.75
CA SER A 121 29.77 16.82 6.28
C SER A 121 28.86 16.18 7.33
N PRO A 122 27.97 15.25 6.96
CA PRO A 122 27.17 14.49 7.91
C PRO A 122 28.03 13.77 8.96
N SER A 123 27.47 13.57 10.15
CA SER A 123 28.10 12.84 11.25
C SER A 123 28.31 11.34 10.95
N ILE A 124 27.47 10.77 10.08
CA ILE A 124 27.56 9.39 9.56
C ILE A 124 28.10 9.43 8.12
N ALA A 125 29.05 8.54 7.81
CA ALA A 125 29.58 8.37 6.46
C ALA A 125 28.68 7.41 5.66
N PHE A 126 27.66 7.95 5.00
CA PHE A 126 26.78 7.20 4.10
C PHE A 126 27.47 6.85 2.77
N GLN A 127 27.31 5.62 2.29
CA GLN A 127 27.81 5.22 0.98
C GLN A 127 26.83 5.61 -0.13
N SER A 128 27.33 6.03 -1.29
CA SER A 128 26.47 6.43 -2.41
C SER A 128 27.18 6.37 -3.74
N SER A 129 26.39 6.25 -4.81
CA SER A 129 26.83 6.35 -6.20
C SER A 129 25.70 6.95 -7.03
N GLY A 130 25.96 8.06 -7.74
CA GLY A 130 24.96 8.75 -8.57
C GLY A 130 23.86 9.52 -7.79
N VAL A 131 23.98 9.59 -6.46
CA VAL A 131 23.04 10.28 -5.56
C VAL A 131 23.84 11.19 -4.62
N THR A 132 23.45 12.46 -4.56
CA THR A 132 24.06 13.46 -3.67
C THR A 132 23.09 13.82 -2.54
N LEU A 133 23.51 13.64 -1.27
CA LEU A 133 22.79 14.15 -0.11
C LEU A 133 22.85 15.68 -0.03
N ARG A 134 21.71 16.32 0.24
CA ARG A 134 21.58 17.79 0.30
C ARG A 134 21.15 18.27 1.68
N SER A 135 20.25 17.56 2.35
CA SER A 135 19.96 17.72 3.78
C SER A 135 19.63 16.37 4.41
N TRP A 136 19.83 16.26 5.71
CA TRP A 136 19.44 15.14 6.57
C TRP A 136 18.98 15.67 7.92
N LEU A 137 17.75 15.33 8.32
CA LEU A 137 17.10 15.80 9.55
C LEU A 137 16.63 14.58 10.37
N PRO A 138 17.26 14.31 11.53
CA PRO A 138 16.82 13.28 12.47
C PRO A 138 15.39 13.51 13.00
N LEU A 139 14.79 12.50 13.64
CA LEU A 139 13.39 12.54 14.08
C LEU A 139 13.12 13.63 15.14
N ASP A 140 14.09 13.92 16.00
CA ASP A 140 13.97 14.89 17.10
C ASP A 140 13.96 16.35 16.64
N GLU A 141 14.35 16.64 15.39
CA GLU A 141 14.10 17.93 14.72
C GLU A 141 12.60 18.19 14.50
N PHE A 142 11.78 17.14 14.42
CA PHE A 142 10.32 17.24 14.24
C PHE A 142 9.58 17.09 15.57
N ASP A 143 9.86 16.01 16.31
CA ASP A 143 9.31 15.79 17.65
C ASP A 143 10.33 15.05 18.53
N PRO A 144 10.85 15.65 19.62
CA PRO A 144 11.75 14.98 20.56
C PRO A 144 11.15 13.75 21.27
N ALA A 145 9.85 13.49 21.12
CA ALA A 145 9.19 12.27 21.60
C ALA A 145 9.11 11.15 20.54
N ALA A 146 9.48 11.42 19.29
CA ALA A 146 9.42 10.42 18.21
C ALA A 146 10.50 9.37 18.35
N THR A 147 10.14 8.09 18.15
CA THR A 147 11.05 6.94 18.24
C THR A 147 11.17 6.13 16.95
N GLY A 148 10.27 6.34 15.97
CA GLY A 148 10.35 5.73 14.64
C GLY A 148 9.82 6.65 13.53
N GLY A 149 10.49 6.62 12.38
CA GLY A 149 10.02 7.14 11.09
C GLY A 149 9.16 6.13 10.33
N THR A 150 8.32 6.62 9.41
CA THR A 150 7.34 5.81 8.64
C THR A 150 7.31 6.24 7.16
N ASP A 151 6.15 6.47 6.53
CA ASP A 151 6.05 6.95 5.15
C ASP A 151 6.56 8.41 4.97
N CYS A 152 6.83 8.80 3.72
CA CYS A 152 7.04 10.20 3.33
C CYS A 152 6.28 10.57 2.06
N TRP A 153 5.78 11.80 2.01
CA TRP A 153 5.11 12.36 0.84
C TRP A 153 5.52 13.79 0.57
N GLY A 154 5.15 14.33 -0.58
CA GLY A 154 5.51 15.70 -0.98
C GLY A 154 4.33 16.53 -1.48
N TYR A 155 4.45 17.84 -1.28
CA TYR A 155 3.54 18.86 -1.78
C TYR A 155 4.32 19.96 -2.48
N THR A 156 3.81 20.46 -3.62
CA THR A 156 4.33 21.69 -4.23
C THR A 156 3.23 22.75 -4.16
N SER A 157 3.48 23.86 -3.47
CA SER A 157 2.52 24.95 -3.37
C SER A 157 2.32 25.66 -4.72
N PRO A 158 1.20 26.38 -4.92
CA PRO A 158 0.99 27.19 -6.12
C PRO A 158 2.07 28.26 -6.38
N SER A 159 2.92 28.58 -5.40
CA SER A 159 4.09 29.46 -5.60
C SER A 159 5.32 28.75 -6.19
N GLY A 160 5.28 27.42 -6.32
CA GLY A 160 6.42 26.58 -6.67
C GLY A 160 7.37 26.29 -5.51
N ARG A 161 6.94 26.45 -4.25
CA ARG A 161 7.71 25.99 -3.08
C ARG A 161 7.38 24.53 -2.79
N GLU A 162 8.39 23.79 -2.36
CA GLU A 162 8.32 22.33 -2.22
C GLU A 162 8.41 21.95 -0.74
N TYR A 163 7.54 21.06 -0.30
CA TYR A 163 7.36 20.67 1.10
C TYR A 163 7.39 19.15 1.23
N ALA A 164 8.27 18.66 2.09
CA ALA A 164 8.32 17.28 2.53
C ALA A 164 7.40 17.07 3.73
N PHE A 165 6.60 16.00 3.68
CA PHE A 165 5.90 15.43 4.81
C PHE A 165 6.61 14.13 5.19
N ILE A 166 6.96 13.99 6.46
CA ILE A 166 7.54 12.79 7.04
C ILE A 166 6.61 12.26 8.11
N GLY A 167 6.16 11.02 7.99
CA GLY A 167 5.42 10.36 9.05
C GLY A 167 6.39 9.91 10.14
N VAL A 168 6.06 10.23 11.39
CA VAL A 168 6.71 9.70 12.59
C VAL A 168 5.68 8.96 13.45
N ASP A 169 6.13 8.11 14.34
CA ASP A 169 5.27 7.38 15.27
C ASP A 169 4.29 8.31 16.02
N THR A 170 4.72 9.49 16.47
CA THR A 170 3.88 10.50 17.16
C THR A 170 2.99 11.39 16.27
N GLY A 171 3.17 11.38 14.94
CA GLY A 171 2.43 12.28 14.03
C GLY A 171 3.10 12.50 12.66
N THR A 172 3.01 13.71 12.11
CA THR A 172 3.62 14.03 10.81
C THR A 172 4.46 15.30 10.90
N GLY A 173 5.76 15.17 10.67
CA GLY A 173 6.67 16.30 10.49
C GLY A 173 6.49 16.94 9.12
N VAL A 174 6.65 18.26 9.04
CA VAL A 174 6.56 19.05 7.80
C VAL A 174 7.81 19.91 7.68
N ALA A 175 8.50 19.81 6.55
CA ALA A 175 9.67 20.64 6.24
C ALA A 175 9.55 21.28 4.84
N GLU A 176 10.02 22.51 4.69
CA GLU A 176 10.25 23.12 3.38
C GLU A 176 11.59 22.64 2.82
N ILE A 177 11.57 22.15 1.58
CA ILE A 177 12.73 21.63 0.85
C ILE A 177 13.02 22.41 -0.45
N THR A 178 12.33 23.53 -0.72
CA THR A 178 12.51 24.36 -1.95
C THR A 178 13.97 24.65 -2.29
N ASN A 179 14.82 24.79 -1.27
CA ASN A 179 16.27 24.62 -1.40
C ASN A 179 16.66 23.31 -0.69
N PRO A 180 16.95 22.21 -1.42
CA PRO A 180 17.22 20.92 -0.79
C PRO A 180 18.52 20.93 0.02
N GLY A 181 19.42 21.89 -0.23
CA GLY A 181 20.64 22.11 0.55
C GLY A 181 20.43 22.90 1.85
N ASN A 182 19.21 23.36 2.14
CA ASN A 182 18.87 24.17 3.31
C ASN A 182 17.44 23.88 3.82
N THR A 183 17.11 22.60 4.01
CA THR A 183 15.77 22.16 4.42
C THR A 183 15.36 22.73 5.78
N GLN A 184 14.18 23.34 5.88
CA GLN A 184 13.69 24.00 7.11
C GLN A 184 12.48 23.26 7.69
N VAL A 185 12.52 22.87 8.97
CA VAL A 185 11.33 22.35 9.66
C VAL A 185 10.31 23.48 9.81
N ILE A 186 9.05 23.19 9.46
CA ILE A 186 7.93 24.11 9.57
C ILE A 186 7.11 23.82 10.82
N THR A 187 6.69 22.57 11.01
CA THR A 187 5.90 22.13 12.17
C THR A 187 5.90 20.60 12.30
N HIS A 188 5.51 20.12 13.48
CA HIS A 188 4.97 18.77 13.67
C HIS A 188 3.43 18.85 13.76
N LEU A 189 2.75 17.83 13.22
CA LEU A 189 1.30 17.64 13.23
C LEU A 189 0.96 16.40 14.08
N PRO A 190 0.52 16.55 15.34
CA PRO A 190 0.32 15.39 16.23
C PRO A 190 -0.73 14.40 15.71
N GLY A 191 -0.45 13.11 15.87
CA GLY A 191 -1.33 12.00 15.49
C GLY A 191 -1.54 11.00 16.62
N ALA A 192 -2.34 9.95 16.35
CA ALA A 192 -2.33 8.76 17.19
C ALA A 192 -0.99 8.02 17.01
N HIS A 193 -0.38 7.57 18.13
CA HIS A 193 0.88 6.81 18.11
C HIS A 193 0.73 5.56 17.24
N SER A 194 1.62 5.38 16.26
CA SER A 194 1.52 4.29 15.28
C SER A 194 2.78 4.16 14.46
N ASP A 195 3.37 2.98 14.45
CA ASP A 195 4.54 2.61 13.63
C ASP A 195 4.19 2.49 12.14
N TRP A 196 2.90 2.43 11.82
CA TRP A 196 2.37 2.54 10.45
C TRP A 196 1.57 3.83 10.29
N ARG A 197 2.04 4.73 9.42
CA ARG A 197 1.38 5.98 9.04
C ARG A 197 1.64 6.24 7.57
N ASP A 198 0.63 6.75 6.89
CA ASP A 198 0.68 7.06 5.46
C ASP A 198 0.06 8.42 5.16
N ILE A 199 0.64 9.14 4.20
CA ILE A 199 0.32 10.54 3.89
C ILE A 199 0.07 10.68 2.39
N LYS A 200 -1.00 11.36 1.98
CA LYS A 200 -1.18 11.83 0.59
C LYS A 200 -1.69 13.26 0.55
N THR A 201 -1.44 13.93 -0.56
CA THR A 201 -1.87 15.30 -0.83
C THR A 201 -2.83 15.33 -2.01
N TYR A 202 -3.82 16.22 -2.01
CA TYR A 202 -4.66 16.50 -3.17
C TYR A 202 -5.14 17.94 -3.15
N GLN A 203 -4.86 18.67 -4.23
CA GLN A 203 -4.95 20.14 -4.25
C GLN A 203 -4.20 20.71 -3.03
N ASP A 204 -4.69 21.80 -2.43
CA ASP A 204 -4.08 22.45 -1.26
C ASP A 204 -4.43 21.71 0.06
N TYR A 205 -4.55 20.37 0.07
CA TYR A 205 -4.89 19.59 1.27
C TYR A 205 -3.99 18.36 1.47
N ALA A 206 -3.65 18.07 2.73
CA ALA A 206 -3.02 16.82 3.15
C ALA A 206 -4.02 15.92 3.89
N TYR A 207 -3.89 14.61 3.65
CA TYR A 207 -4.68 13.54 4.24
C TYR A 207 -3.73 12.53 4.89
N ILE A 208 -3.91 12.28 6.18
CA ILE A 208 -3.01 11.45 6.98
C ILE A 208 -3.84 10.36 7.66
N VAL A 209 -3.37 9.11 7.59
CA VAL A 209 -3.98 7.94 8.27
C VAL A 209 -2.93 7.17 9.03
N SER A 210 -3.35 6.40 10.06
CA SER A 210 -2.46 5.46 10.75
C SER A 210 -3.20 4.27 11.35
N GLU A 211 -2.49 3.19 11.67
CA GLU A 211 -3.08 2.02 12.34
C GLU A 211 -3.39 2.27 13.83
N GLY A 212 -2.75 3.27 14.45
CA GLY A 212 -3.14 3.83 15.75
C GLY A 212 -4.56 4.44 15.79
N GLY A 213 -5.19 4.63 14.63
CA GLY A 213 -6.58 5.08 14.51
C GLY A 213 -6.72 6.58 14.30
N GLY A 214 -7.93 7.09 14.58
CA GLY A 214 -8.26 8.51 14.43
C GLY A 214 -8.85 8.91 13.08
N GLY A 215 -8.95 7.99 12.10
CA GLY A 215 -9.61 8.23 10.81
C GLY A 215 -8.68 8.87 9.80
N ILE A 216 -9.20 9.82 9.01
CA ILE A 216 -8.38 10.65 8.11
C ILE A 216 -8.19 12.01 8.78
N GLN A 217 -7.00 12.34 9.24
CA GLN A 217 -6.69 13.72 9.63
C GLN A 217 -6.57 14.57 8.35
N VAL A 218 -7.19 15.75 8.33
CA VAL A 218 -7.23 16.63 7.15
C VAL A 218 -6.62 17.98 7.50
N TYR A 219 -5.64 18.42 6.72
CA TYR A 219 -4.99 19.73 6.88
C TYR A 219 -5.10 20.56 5.61
N ASP A 220 -5.49 21.82 5.75
CA ASP A 220 -5.46 22.83 4.70
C ASP A 220 -4.05 23.43 4.59
N LEU A 221 -3.48 23.36 3.39
CA LEU A 221 -2.12 23.78 3.03
C LEU A 221 -2.08 25.11 2.28
N SER A 222 -3.22 25.78 2.03
CA SER A 222 -3.29 27.01 1.23
C SER A 222 -2.47 28.17 1.80
N ALA A 223 -2.12 28.11 3.09
CA ALA A 223 -1.27 29.08 3.79
C ALA A 223 0.13 28.56 4.15
N ILE A 224 0.56 27.39 3.64
CA ILE A 224 1.84 26.76 4.02
C ILE A 224 3.06 27.62 3.66
N ASP A 225 2.96 28.45 2.63
CA ASP A 225 3.97 29.45 2.27
C ASP A 225 4.25 30.45 3.41
N SER A 226 3.27 30.69 4.29
CA SER A 226 3.41 31.53 5.49
C SER A 226 3.78 30.74 6.76
N GLY A 227 4.08 29.44 6.63
CA GLY A 227 4.34 28.52 7.74
C GLY A 227 3.07 28.07 8.48
N VAL A 228 1.89 28.18 7.84
CA VAL A 228 0.59 27.88 8.47
C VAL A 228 -0.09 26.72 7.75
N LEU A 229 -0.36 25.65 8.49
CA LEU A 229 -1.26 24.56 8.10
C LEU A 229 -2.48 24.61 9.04
N THR A 230 -3.69 24.47 8.50
CA THR A 230 -4.92 24.54 9.33
C THR A 230 -5.52 23.15 9.50
N ASP A 231 -5.62 22.68 10.74
CA ASP A 231 -6.34 21.45 11.08
C ASP A 231 -7.84 21.61 10.78
N MET A 232 -8.35 20.78 9.86
CA MET A 232 -9.77 20.73 9.49
C MET A 232 -10.54 19.68 10.32
N GLY A 233 -9.86 18.99 11.22
CA GLY A 233 -10.36 17.86 12.00
C GLY A 233 -10.19 16.53 11.28
N ALA A 234 -10.66 15.46 11.94
CA ALA A 234 -10.57 14.12 11.42
C ALA A 234 -11.90 13.60 10.85
N VAL A 235 -11.86 12.97 9.67
CA VAL A 235 -13.00 12.24 9.10
C VAL A 235 -13.10 10.86 9.72
N LEU A 236 -14.12 10.67 10.56
CA LEU A 236 -14.44 9.41 11.24
C LEU A 236 -15.60 8.64 10.57
N THR A 237 -16.10 9.11 9.42
CA THR A 237 -17.19 8.46 8.69
C THR A 237 -16.70 7.24 7.90
N GLY A 238 -17.61 6.31 7.63
CA GLY A 238 -17.34 5.04 6.96
C GLY A 238 -17.44 3.84 7.93
N PRO A 239 -17.66 2.64 7.40
CA PRO A 239 -17.81 1.41 8.20
C PRO A 239 -16.48 0.80 8.64
N GLY A 240 -16.51 0.10 9.78
CA GLY A 240 -15.34 -0.54 10.38
C GLY A 240 -14.58 0.39 11.31
N THR A 241 -13.27 0.21 11.39
CA THR A 241 -12.39 0.95 12.31
C THR A 241 -11.94 2.31 11.75
N THR A 242 -11.49 3.17 12.66
CA THR A 242 -10.80 4.43 12.36
C THR A 242 -9.31 4.23 12.05
N ALA A 243 -8.76 3.02 12.26
CA ALA A 243 -7.42 2.63 11.82
C ALA A 243 -7.34 2.39 10.31
N SER A 244 -6.19 2.71 9.69
CA SER A 244 -5.88 2.37 8.30
C SER A 244 -4.39 2.23 8.12
N HIS A 245 -4.00 1.26 7.30
CA HIS A 245 -2.59 1.02 6.99
C HIS A 245 -2.05 2.09 6.03
N ASN A 246 -2.83 2.37 4.98
CA ASN A 246 -2.42 3.20 3.85
C ASN A 246 -3.58 4.06 3.35
N VAL A 247 -3.27 5.18 2.68
CA VAL A 247 -4.23 6.00 1.94
C VAL A 247 -3.71 6.29 0.53
N ALA A 248 -4.58 6.12 -0.46
CA ALA A 248 -4.31 6.49 -1.85
C ALA A 248 -5.31 7.52 -2.35
N ILE A 249 -4.95 8.28 -3.38
CA ILE A 249 -5.82 9.25 -4.04
C ILE A 249 -5.71 9.07 -5.56
N ASN A 250 -6.84 9.04 -6.26
CA ASN A 250 -6.87 9.32 -7.70
C ASN A 250 -7.23 10.80 -7.89
N GLU A 251 -6.27 11.59 -8.33
CA GLU A 251 -6.44 13.03 -8.51
C GLU A 251 -7.40 13.39 -9.64
N GLU A 252 -7.58 12.52 -10.65
CA GLU A 252 -8.48 12.79 -11.78
C GLU A 252 -9.96 12.68 -11.38
N SER A 253 -10.30 11.67 -10.56
CA SER A 253 -11.65 11.48 -10.05
C SER A 253 -11.95 12.30 -8.79
N GLY A 254 -10.92 12.77 -8.10
CA GLY A 254 -11.03 13.41 -6.80
C GLY A 254 -11.52 12.44 -5.73
N ARG A 255 -10.97 11.22 -5.68
CA ARG A 255 -11.37 10.18 -4.73
C ARG A 255 -10.21 9.71 -3.86
N LEU A 256 -10.50 9.50 -2.58
CA LEU A 256 -9.58 8.99 -1.56
C LEU A 256 -9.95 7.58 -1.16
N TYR A 257 -8.94 6.72 -1.01
CA TYR A 257 -9.06 5.30 -0.72
C TYR A 257 -8.27 4.98 0.54
N ARG A 258 -8.96 4.63 1.63
CA ARG A 258 -8.32 4.05 2.82
C ARG A 258 -8.18 2.54 2.65
N ALA A 259 -6.97 2.01 2.79
CA ALA A 259 -6.69 0.57 2.80
C ALA A 259 -6.40 0.06 4.23
N GLY A 260 -6.37 -1.27 4.38
CA GLY A 260 -5.99 -1.97 5.62
C GLY A 260 -6.76 -1.60 6.89
N GLY A 261 -6.03 -1.56 8.02
CA GLY A 261 -6.56 -1.25 9.36
C GLY A 261 -7.07 -2.43 10.18
N GLY A 262 -6.81 -3.68 9.79
CA GLY A 262 -6.93 -4.84 10.69
C GLY A 262 -8.34 -5.21 11.22
N SER A 263 -9.45 -4.74 10.62
CA SER A 263 -10.81 -5.02 11.13
C SER A 263 -11.75 -5.72 10.15
N TYR A 264 -12.15 -6.95 10.47
CA TYR A 264 -13.23 -7.66 9.79
C TYR A 264 -14.59 -6.93 9.99
N PRO A 265 -15.47 -6.84 8.97
CA PRO A 265 -15.37 -7.47 7.65
C PRO A 265 -14.66 -6.63 6.57
N ILE A 266 -14.21 -5.41 6.86
CA ILE A 266 -13.68 -4.49 5.82
C ILE A 266 -12.17 -4.40 5.93
N GLN A 267 -11.53 -5.32 5.19
CA GLN A 267 -10.08 -5.45 5.08
C GLN A 267 -9.52 -4.77 3.82
N GLY A 268 -10.39 -4.45 2.85
CA GLY A 268 -10.03 -3.82 1.58
C GLY A 268 -10.11 -2.29 1.63
N LEU A 269 -10.81 -1.71 0.66
CA LEU A 269 -10.88 -0.26 0.45
C LEU A 269 -12.12 0.38 1.07
N ARG A 270 -11.95 1.59 1.63
CA ARG A 270 -13.05 2.52 1.96
C ARG A 270 -12.87 3.78 1.13
N ILE A 271 -13.89 4.16 0.37
CA ILE A 271 -13.81 5.14 -0.71
C ILE A 271 -14.55 6.42 -0.31
N TYR A 272 -13.91 7.56 -0.52
CA TYR A 272 -14.39 8.90 -0.13
C TYR A 272 -14.30 9.88 -1.30
N ASP A 273 -15.28 10.79 -1.38
CA ASP A 273 -15.35 11.91 -2.31
C ASP A 273 -14.56 13.12 -1.78
N LEU A 274 -13.69 13.70 -2.61
CA LEU A 274 -12.95 14.93 -2.35
C LEU A 274 -13.56 16.16 -3.05
N ALA A 275 -14.81 16.10 -3.53
CA ALA A 275 -15.53 17.29 -4.02
C ALA A 275 -15.65 18.42 -2.97
N ASN A 276 -15.49 18.09 -1.68
CA ASN A 276 -15.15 19.03 -0.63
C ASN A 276 -13.86 18.55 0.08
N PRO A 277 -12.67 18.98 -0.37
CA PRO A 277 -11.39 18.49 0.13
C PRO A 277 -11.22 18.62 1.66
N ALA A 278 -11.80 19.65 2.26
CA ALA A 278 -11.76 19.91 3.70
C ALA A 278 -12.62 18.94 4.55
N ALA A 279 -13.55 18.19 3.94
CA ALA A 279 -14.35 17.18 4.64
C ALA A 279 -14.78 16.03 3.70
N PRO A 280 -13.86 15.08 3.41
CA PRO A 280 -14.13 13.89 2.59
C PRO A 280 -15.42 13.15 2.96
N ALA A 281 -16.26 12.89 1.96
CA ALA A 281 -17.56 12.24 2.16
C ALA A 281 -17.49 10.76 1.79
N TYR A 282 -17.81 9.86 2.72
CA TYR A 282 -17.84 8.41 2.45
C TYR A 282 -18.83 8.04 1.34
N LEU A 283 -18.35 7.34 0.32
CA LEU A 283 -19.13 6.86 -0.83
C LEU A 283 -19.48 5.38 -0.75
N GLY A 284 -18.52 4.54 -0.34
CA GLY A 284 -18.67 3.09 -0.41
C GLY A 284 -17.39 2.34 -0.03
N SER A 285 -17.39 1.03 -0.20
CA SER A 285 -16.28 0.18 0.24
C SER A 285 -16.20 -1.12 -0.54
N TRP A 286 -14.98 -1.63 -0.69
CA TRP A 286 -14.71 -2.98 -1.17
C TRP A 286 -14.12 -3.82 -0.05
N SER A 287 -14.71 -5.01 0.15
CA SER A 287 -14.30 -5.95 1.19
C SER A 287 -14.11 -7.37 0.63
N GLY A 288 -13.77 -7.47 -0.66
CA GLY A 288 -13.52 -8.77 -1.31
C GLY A 288 -12.27 -9.45 -0.76
N ARG A 289 -11.27 -8.66 -0.34
CA ARG A 289 -9.97 -9.13 0.15
C ARG A 289 -9.35 -8.11 1.11
N TYR A 290 -8.26 -8.48 1.80
CA TYR A 290 -7.38 -7.49 2.43
C TYR A 290 -6.58 -6.73 1.35
N CYS A 291 -6.38 -5.44 1.59
CA CYS A 291 -5.56 -4.56 0.77
C CYS A 291 -4.53 -3.88 1.66
N HIS A 292 -3.24 -4.08 1.38
CA HIS A 292 -2.14 -3.49 2.15
C HIS A 292 -1.91 -2.05 1.73
N ASP A 293 -1.34 -1.90 0.54
CA ASP A 293 -1.22 -0.68 -0.24
C ASP A 293 -2.12 -0.78 -1.49
N VAL A 294 -2.38 0.34 -2.16
CA VAL A 294 -3.16 0.41 -3.40
C VAL A 294 -2.70 1.56 -4.27
N GLN A 295 -2.46 1.28 -5.56
CA GLN A 295 -2.43 2.35 -6.57
C GLN A 295 -3.79 2.43 -7.27
N VAL A 296 -4.37 3.63 -7.37
CA VAL A 296 -5.62 3.86 -8.10
C VAL A 296 -5.37 4.82 -9.26
N THR A 297 -5.84 4.48 -10.45
CA THR A 297 -5.70 5.33 -11.65
C THR A 297 -6.92 5.18 -12.56
N THR A 298 -7.27 6.24 -13.29
CA THR A 298 -8.15 6.11 -14.46
C THR A 298 -7.41 5.43 -15.59
N TRP A 299 -8.01 4.39 -16.15
CA TRP A 299 -7.42 3.61 -17.23
C TRP A 299 -7.68 4.22 -18.60
N THR A 300 -6.66 4.25 -19.48
CA THR A 300 -6.75 4.90 -20.79
C THR A 300 -6.93 3.96 -21.97
N GLU A 301 -6.66 2.66 -21.80
CA GLU A 301 -6.62 1.69 -22.89
C GLU A 301 -7.86 0.79 -22.99
N ALA A 302 -8.18 0.33 -24.19
CA ALA A 302 -9.29 -0.59 -24.40
C ALA A 302 -8.99 -1.98 -23.79
N PRO A 303 -10.00 -2.69 -23.23
CA PRO A 303 -11.42 -2.36 -23.23
C PRO A 303 -11.89 -1.46 -22.05
N TYR A 304 -11.00 -1.09 -21.13
CA TYR A 304 -11.33 -0.43 -19.86
C TYR A 304 -11.17 1.11 -19.88
N VAL A 305 -11.28 1.76 -21.03
CA VAL A 305 -11.10 3.23 -21.16
C VAL A 305 -12.08 3.98 -20.24
N GLY A 306 -11.55 4.84 -19.37
CA GLY A 306 -12.33 5.64 -18.42
C GLY A 306 -12.81 4.88 -17.18
N VAL A 307 -12.44 3.60 -17.03
CA VAL A 307 -12.64 2.84 -15.79
C VAL A 307 -11.61 3.30 -14.77
N GLU A 308 -12.05 3.52 -13.54
CA GLU A 308 -11.15 3.76 -12.42
C GLU A 308 -10.72 2.42 -11.82
N VAL A 309 -9.42 2.12 -11.94
CA VAL A 309 -8.83 0.82 -11.60
C VAL A 309 -7.96 0.96 -10.37
N ALA A 310 -8.23 0.14 -9.36
CA ALA A 310 -7.41 -0.04 -8.18
C ALA A 310 -6.58 -1.33 -8.30
N PHE A 311 -5.26 -1.21 -8.16
CA PHE A 311 -4.31 -2.31 -8.03
C PHE A 311 -4.06 -2.53 -6.54
N CYS A 312 -4.81 -3.46 -5.95
CA CYS A 312 -4.77 -3.77 -4.52
C CYS A 312 -3.68 -4.82 -4.26
N TYR A 313 -2.63 -4.45 -3.52
CA TYR A 313 -1.59 -5.39 -3.10
C TYR A 313 -2.13 -6.24 -1.96
N ALA A 314 -2.27 -7.54 -2.22
CA ALA A 314 -3.08 -8.43 -1.41
C ALA A 314 -2.24 -9.60 -0.91
N ASN A 315 -2.31 -9.84 0.40
CA ASN A 315 -1.29 -10.58 1.14
C ASN A 315 -1.83 -11.85 1.82
N ASN A 316 -0.94 -12.68 2.38
CA ASN A 316 -1.26 -13.96 3.02
C ASN A 316 -1.77 -13.86 4.48
N THR A 317 -2.51 -12.80 4.80
CA THR A 317 -3.06 -12.63 6.15
C THR A 317 -4.24 -13.60 6.37
N PRO A 318 -4.52 -14.06 7.61
CA PRO A 318 -5.57 -15.06 7.86
C PRO A 318 -6.96 -14.59 7.40
N GLY A 319 -7.42 -15.17 6.28
CA GLY A 319 -8.69 -14.81 5.62
C GLY A 319 -8.56 -13.96 4.36
N SER A 320 -7.35 -13.50 4.01
CA SER A 320 -7.08 -12.72 2.80
C SER A 320 -6.78 -13.58 1.57
N GLY A 321 -6.12 -14.74 1.71
CA GLY A 321 -5.78 -15.61 0.57
C GLY A 321 -4.36 -15.39 0.04
N ALA A 322 -4.03 -16.01 -1.10
CA ALA A 322 -2.64 -16.20 -1.55
C ALA A 322 -1.98 -14.92 -2.14
N PRO A 323 -0.74 -14.57 -1.76
CA PRO A 323 -0.11 -13.28 -2.08
C PRO A 323 -0.10 -12.98 -3.58
N GLY A 324 -0.42 -11.72 -3.92
CA GLY A 324 -0.43 -11.21 -5.29
C GLY A 324 -1.19 -9.89 -5.40
N ILE A 325 -1.88 -9.68 -6.53
CA ILE A 325 -2.57 -8.42 -6.84
C ILE A 325 -4.03 -8.71 -7.20
N GLU A 326 -4.97 -7.99 -6.59
CA GLU A 326 -6.36 -7.88 -7.07
C GLU A 326 -6.51 -6.60 -7.90
N ILE A 327 -7.02 -6.73 -9.12
CA ILE A 327 -7.27 -5.59 -10.02
C ILE A 327 -8.77 -5.32 -10.01
N VAL A 328 -9.19 -4.12 -9.58
CA VAL A 328 -10.57 -3.84 -9.17
C VAL A 328 -11.12 -2.59 -9.84
N ASP A 329 -12.31 -2.69 -10.46
CA ASP A 329 -13.09 -1.54 -10.94
C ASP A 329 -13.77 -0.86 -9.75
N VAL A 330 -13.30 0.35 -9.41
CA VAL A 330 -13.83 1.20 -8.34
C VAL A 330 -14.66 2.39 -8.86
N SER A 331 -15.01 2.40 -10.16
CA SER A 331 -15.70 3.51 -10.83
C SER A 331 -17.06 3.85 -10.19
N ASP A 332 -17.80 2.82 -9.76
CA ASP A 332 -18.96 2.94 -8.87
C ASP A 332 -18.59 2.45 -7.45
N PRO A 333 -18.34 3.35 -6.49
CA PRO A 333 -17.99 2.98 -5.12
C PRO A 333 -19.05 2.15 -4.38
N THR A 334 -20.30 2.14 -4.88
CA THR A 334 -21.40 1.36 -4.31
C THR A 334 -21.53 -0.04 -4.92
N ASN A 335 -20.84 -0.30 -6.02
CA ASN A 335 -20.85 -1.57 -6.76
C ASN A 335 -19.45 -1.88 -7.32
N VAL A 336 -18.46 -1.97 -6.42
CA VAL A 336 -17.06 -2.27 -6.76
C VAL A 336 -16.92 -3.74 -7.20
N THR A 337 -16.22 -4.00 -8.31
CA THR A 337 -16.06 -5.35 -8.87
C THR A 337 -14.62 -5.68 -9.26
N THR A 338 -14.13 -6.87 -8.89
CA THR A 338 -12.84 -7.38 -9.38
C THR A 338 -12.88 -7.62 -10.89
N ILE A 339 -11.88 -7.09 -11.60
CA ILE A 339 -11.65 -7.27 -13.04
C ILE A 339 -10.85 -8.55 -13.29
N GLY A 340 -9.77 -8.74 -12.53
CA GLY A 340 -8.86 -9.87 -12.61
C GLY A 340 -7.94 -9.91 -11.38
N SER A 341 -7.14 -10.95 -11.25
CA SER A 341 -6.15 -11.06 -10.18
C SER A 341 -5.01 -12.01 -10.57
N ILE A 342 -3.91 -11.93 -9.83
CA ILE A 342 -2.77 -12.84 -9.94
C ILE A 342 -2.46 -13.44 -8.56
N ASP A 343 -2.31 -14.77 -8.50
CA ASP A 343 -1.79 -15.51 -7.35
C ASP A 343 -0.33 -15.85 -7.65
N LEU A 344 0.57 -15.42 -6.77
CA LEU A 344 2.02 -15.60 -6.91
C LEU A 344 2.61 -16.52 -5.84
N SER A 345 1.76 -17.11 -4.98
CA SER A 345 2.18 -18.04 -3.92
C SER A 345 2.73 -19.37 -4.43
N GLN A 346 2.40 -19.74 -5.67
CA GLN A 346 2.82 -21.01 -6.27
C GLN A 346 3.90 -20.77 -7.30
N ALA A 347 5.07 -21.40 -7.11
CA ALA A 347 6.05 -21.54 -8.18
C ALA A 347 5.42 -22.36 -9.33
N PRO A 348 5.36 -21.79 -10.55
CA PRO A 348 6.37 -22.22 -11.50
C PRO A 348 6.93 -21.12 -12.42
N ILE A 349 6.58 -19.83 -12.24
CA ILE A 349 6.99 -18.79 -13.21
C ILE A 349 8.50 -18.47 -13.11
N PHE A 350 9.02 -18.21 -11.90
CA PHE A 350 10.45 -17.89 -11.69
C PHE A 350 11.15 -18.77 -10.62
N SER A 351 10.48 -19.80 -10.09
CA SER A 351 10.93 -20.57 -8.91
C SER A 351 11.05 -19.74 -7.62
N HIS A 352 10.44 -18.56 -7.62
CA HIS A 352 10.54 -17.52 -6.59
C HIS A 352 9.12 -17.08 -6.19
N PRO A 353 8.40 -17.88 -5.38
CA PRO A 353 7.01 -17.58 -5.02
C PRO A 353 6.93 -16.36 -4.11
N ALA A 354 5.80 -15.66 -4.17
CA ALA A 354 5.47 -14.53 -3.30
C ALA A 354 5.15 -15.01 -1.87
N SER A 355 5.53 -14.20 -0.89
CA SER A 355 5.17 -14.39 0.52
C SER A 355 4.21 -13.29 0.99
N TYR A 356 4.47 -12.04 0.62
CA TYR A 356 3.75 -10.86 1.06
C TYR A 356 3.85 -9.74 0.03
N SER A 357 2.95 -9.74 -0.96
CA SER A 357 2.85 -8.64 -1.93
C SER A 357 2.48 -7.35 -1.19
N HIS A 358 3.46 -6.45 -1.06
CA HIS A 358 3.45 -5.34 -0.11
C HIS A 358 2.90 -4.06 -0.74
N GLN A 359 3.65 -3.54 -1.71
CA GLN A 359 3.41 -2.28 -2.41
C GLN A 359 3.97 -2.38 -3.83
N GLY A 360 3.39 -1.60 -4.74
CA GLY A 360 3.89 -1.47 -6.10
C GLY A 360 3.28 -0.32 -6.87
N TRP A 361 3.81 -0.10 -8.07
CA TRP A 361 3.45 1.04 -8.92
C TRP A 361 3.52 0.68 -10.41
N LEU A 362 2.55 1.18 -11.17
CA LEU A 362 2.49 1.08 -12.64
C LEU A 362 3.66 1.79 -13.31
N SER A 363 4.15 1.25 -14.42
CA SER A 363 4.95 1.98 -15.40
C SER A 363 4.18 3.20 -15.93
N PRO A 364 4.85 4.29 -16.37
CA PRO A 364 4.15 5.49 -16.86
C PRO A 364 3.25 5.24 -18.09
N ASP A 365 3.56 4.21 -18.89
CA ASP A 365 2.75 3.75 -20.02
C ASP A 365 1.63 2.75 -19.63
N ARG A 366 1.50 2.45 -18.33
CA ARG A 366 0.54 1.51 -17.72
C ARG A 366 0.58 0.09 -18.27
N ARG A 367 1.69 -0.36 -18.87
CA ARG A 367 1.81 -1.73 -19.39
C ARG A 367 2.26 -2.74 -18.34
N TYR A 368 3.04 -2.30 -17.36
CA TYR A 368 3.59 -3.14 -16.30
C TYR A 368 3.25 -2.59 -14.92
N VAL A 369 3.06 -3.47 -13.94
CA VAL A 369 3.16 -3.15 -12.52
C VAL A 369 4.49 -3.69 -12.02
N TYR A 370 5.28 -2.82 -11.39
CA TYR A 370 6.41 -3.21 -10.56
C TYR A 370 5.92 -3.32 -9.13
N PHE A 371 6.31 -4.36 -8.39
CA PHE A 371 5.95 -4.47 -6.98
C PHE A 371 6.99 -5.28 -6.21
N ASN A 372 6.99 -5.09 -4.90
CA ASN A 372 7.95 -5.64 -3.94
C ASN A 372 7.28 -6.66 -3.00
N ASP A 373 8.04 -7.62 -2.47
CA ASP A 373 7.59 -8.68 -1.57
C ASP A 373 8.42 -8.71 -0.27
N GLU A 374 8.09 -7.78 0.62
CA GLU A 374 8.74 -7.43 1.89
C GLU A 374 9.18 -8.61 2.79
N VAL A 375 8.57 -9.79 2.60
CA VAL A 375 8.80 -10.98 3.42
C VAL A 375 9.71 -12.01 2.74
N ASP A 376 9.93 -11.95 1.42
CA ASP A 376 10.56 -13.05 0.69
C ASP A 376 12.07 -13.23 0.95
N GLU A 377 12.84 -12.17 1.14
CA GLU A 377 14.28 -12.28 1.45
C GLU A 377 14.48 -12.90 2.85
N GLY A 378 13.74 -12.38 3.84
CA GLY A 378 13.85 -12.82 5.23
C GLY A 378 13.26 -14.22 5.50
N SER A 379 12.29 -14.67 4.72
CA SER A 379 11.61 -15.97 4.92
C SER A 379 12.07 -17.09 3.98
N GLN A 380 12.54 -16.74 2.78
CA GLN A 380 12.95 -17.71 1.75
C GLN A 380 14.45 -17.64 1.40
N GLY A 381 15.16 -16.60 1.85
CA GLY A 381 16.61 -16.44 1.61
C GLY A 381 16.94 -15.96 0.21
N PHE A 382 16.05 -15.18 -0.38
CA PHE A 382 16.28 -14.49 -1.65
C PHE A 382 17.07 -13.17 -1.45
N ALA A 383 17.68 -12.68 -2.53
CA ALA A 383 18.21 -11.31 -2.60
C ALA A 383 17.05 -10.32 -2.83
N THR A 384 17.25 -9.02 -2.59
CA THR A 384 16.25 -7.96 -2.77
C THR A 384 15.56 -8.04 -4.14
N THR A 385 14.25 -8.35 -4.23
CA THR A 385 13.61 -8.80 -5.49
C THR A 385 12.33 -8.06 -5.93
N THR A 386 12.50 -7.07 -6.82
CA THR A 386 11.37 -6.44 -7.50
C THR A 386 10.77 -7.31 -8.60
N ARG A 387 9.45 -7.45 -8.59
CA ARG A 387 8.67 -8.30 -9.52
C ARG A 387 8.00 -7.46 -10.59
N VAL A 388 7.89 -8.00 -11.81
CA VAL A 388 7.30 -7.31 -12.97
C VAL A 388 6.11 -8.09 -13.49
N VAL A 389 4.93 -7.47 -13.48
CA VAL A 389 3.65 -8.05 -13.96
C VAL A 389 3.16 -7.26 -15.18
N ASP A 390 2.95 -7.95 -16.30
CA ASP A 390 2.24 -7.41 -17.45
C ASP A 390 0.75 -7.32 -17.11
N VAL A 391 0.20 -6.11 -17.26
CA VAL A 391 -1.20 -5.77 -16.93
C VAL A 391 -1.94 -5.19 -18.14
N GLN A 392 -1.44 -5.40 -19.36
CA GLN A 392 -2.11 -4.95 -20.59
C GLN A 392 -3.48 -5.61 -20.79
N ASP A 393 -3.66 -6.82 -20.28
CA ASP A 393 -4.97 -7.44 -20.05
C ASP A 393 -5.25 -7.49 -18.55
N LEU A 394 -5.98 -6.49 -18.04
CA LEU A 394 -6.38 -6.39 -16.63
C LEU A 394 -7.16 -7.61 -16.11
N ALA A 395 -7.79 -8.39 -16.98
CA ALA A 395 -8.50 -9.61 -16.59
C ALA A 395 -7.58 -10.83 -16.46
N ASN A 396 -6.40 -10.81 -17.09
CA ASN A 396 -5.43 -11.90 -17.12
C ASN A 396 -3.99 -11.40 -16.90
N PRO A 397 -3.69 -10.71 -15.78
CA PRO A 397 -2.33 -10.26 -15.47
C PRO A 397 -1.33 -11.43 -15.39
N THR A 398 -0.10 -11.23 -15.85
CA THR A 398 0.94 -12.29 -15.82
C THR A 398 2.29 -11.74 -15.36
N GLN A 399 2.98 -12.46 -14.46
CA GLN A 399 4.35 -12.08 -14.10
C GLN A 399 5.31 -12.44 -15.25
N VAL A 400 6.07 -11.45 -15.72
CA VAL A 400 6.93 -11.55 -16.92
C VAL A 400 8.42 -11.42 -16.63
N ALA A 401 8.79 -10.85 -15.48
CA ALA A 401 10.17 -10.81 -15.02
C ALA A 401 10.28 -10.70 -13.48
N ILE A 402 11.52 -10.83 -13.00
CA ILE A 402 12.03 -10.32 -11.73
C ILE A 402 13.33 -9.57 -11.99
N PHE A 403 13.60 -8.54 -11.18
CA PHE A 403 14.93 -7.98 -10.99
C PHE A 403 15.40 -8.36 -9.60
N GLN A 404 16.65 -8.84 -9.48
CA GLN A 404 17.27 -9.14 -8.20
C GLN A 404 18.49 -8.25 -8.02
N ASN A 405 18.56 -7.54 -6.91
CA ASN A 405 19.73 -6.74 -6.57
C ASN A 405 20.88 -7.64 -6.05
N VAL A 406 22.05 -7.04 -5.82
CA VAL A 406 23.20 -7.70 -5.18
C VAL A 406 23.12 -7.72 -3.65
N THR A 407 22.10 -7.08 -3.07
CA THR A 407 21.85 -6.95 -1.63
C THR A 407 20.90 -8.05 -1.12
N ASP A 408 21.04 -8.39 0.17
CA ASP A 408 20.18 -9.34 0.88
C ASP A 408 19.12 -8.62 1.75
N ALA A 409 18.98 -7.30 1.61
CA ALA A 409 18.02 -6.50 2.36
C ALA A 409 16.59 -6.77 1.88
N ARG A 410 15.61 -6.56 2.76
CA ARG A 410 14.19 -6.61 2.39
C ARG A 410 13.89 -5.50 1.39
N ASP A 411 13.20 -5.83 0.30
CA ASP A 411 12.54 -4.83 -0.51
C ASP A 411 11.34 -4.22 0.24
N HIS A 412 10.89 -3.01 -0.15
CA HIS A 412 9.75 -2.37 0.51
C HIS A 412 8.95 -1.47 -0.43
N ASN A 413 9.08 -0.14 -0.35
CA ASN A 413 8.33 0.80 -1.20
C ASN A 413 9.06 1.13 -2.50
N LEU A 414 8.34 1.16 -3.61
CA LEU A 414 8.83 1.65 -4.91
C LEU A 414 7.85 2.60 -5.61
N TYR A 415 8.41 3.49 -6.44
CA TYR A 415 7.66 4.48 -7.19
C TYR A 415 8.30 4.69 -8.56
N THR A 416 7.49 4.75 -9.63
CA THR A 416 8.03 5.02 -10.98
C THR A 416 8.00 6.51 -11.31
N ARG A 417 9.04 7.01 -11.95
CA ARG A 417 9.02 8.33 -12.59
C ARG A 417 9.91 8.28 -13.83
N ASP A 418 9.35 8.68 -14.98
CA ASP A 418 9.96 8.45 -16.29
C ASP A 418 10.34 6.95 -16.42
N ASP A 419 11.40 6.59 -17.17
CA ASP A 419 11.85 5.20 -17.34
C ASP A 419 12.65 4.66 -16.14
N ARG A 420 12.28 5.04 -14.91
CA ARG A 420 13.03 4.72 -13.67
C ARG A 420 12.12 4.26 -12.53
N ILE A 421 12.68 3.41 -11.66
CA ILE A 421 12.06 2.96 -10.42
C ILE A 421 12.91 3.44 -9.24
N TYR A 422 12.31 4.23 -8.37
CA TYR A 422 12.89 4.75 -7.13
C TYR A 422 12.42 3.87 -5.98
N GLN A 423 13.32 3.35 -5.15
CA GLN A 423 12.99 2.34 -4.13
C GLN A 423 13.55 2.68 -2.76
N ALA A 424 12.78 2.42 -1.72
CA ALA A 424 13.26 2.23 -0.36
C ALA A 424 13.32 0.73 -0.08
N ASN A 425 14.51 0.22 0.23
CA ASN A 425 14.75 -1.20 0.50
C ASN A 425 15.46 -1.33 1.86
N TYR A 426 14.81 -0.80 2.92
CA TYR A 426 15.22 -0.87 4.32
C TYR A 426 16.72 -0.65 4.54
N ARG A 427 17.44 -1.70 4.99
CA ARG A 427 18.86 -1.62 5.33
C ARG A 427 19.79 -1.34 4.15
N SER A 428 19.32 -1.54 2.92
CA SER A 428 20.09 -1.17 1.73
C SER A 428 19.85 0.28 1.28
N GLY A 429 18.94 1.01 1.93
CA GLY A 429 18.69 2.43 1.67
C GLY A 429 17.90 2.72 0.39
N PHE A 430 18.21 3.85 -0.24
CA PHE A 430 17.58 4.31 -1.49
C PHE A 430 18.26 3.66 -2.69
N ARG A 431 17.49 2.97 -3.53
CA ARG A 431 17.93 2.35 -4.78
C ARG A 431 17.22 2.97 -5.99
N LEU A 432 17.95 3.12 -7.09
CA LEU A 432 17.43 3.64 -8.36
C LEU A 432 17.72 2.65 -9.48
N LEU A 433 16.67 2.16 -10.13
CA LEU A 433 16.74 1.27 -11.29
C LEU A 433 16.44 2.02 -12.58
N ASP A 434 17.13 1.64 -13.66
CA ASP A 434 16.69 1.85 -15.04
C ASP A 434 15.65 0.78 -15.39
N ALA A 435 14.48 1.22 -15.84
CA ALA A 435 13.37 0.37 -16.27
C ALA A 435 12.92 0.67 -17.72
N SER A 436 13.80 1.25 -18.54
CA SER A 436 13.58 1.47 -19.97
C SER A 436 13.42 0.17 -20.77
N ASP A 437 13.97 -0.94 -20.27
CA ASP A 437 13.53 -2.30 -20.60
C ASP A 437 12.98 -2.99 -19.33
N PRO A 438 11.66 -3.08 -19.15
CA PRO A 438 11.02 -3.72 -17.99
C PRO A 438 11.38 -5.20 -17.81
N LEU A 439 11.91 -5.86 -18.84
CA LEU A 439 12.34 -7.27 -18.79
C LEU A 439 13.85 -7.43 -18.52
N ALA A 440 14.60 -6.33 -18.49
CA ALA A 440 16.06 -6.31 -18.33
C ALA A 440 16.54 -5.10 -17.50
N MET A 441 15.86 -4.82 -16.38
CA MET A 441 16.16 -3.71 -15.49
C MET A 441 17.56 -3.80 -14.86
N SER A 442 18.13 -2.66 -14.47
CA SER A 442 19.45 -2.59 -13.82
C SER A 442 19.54 -1.47 -12.78
N GLU A 443 20.25 -1.69 -11.67
CA GLU A 443 20.59 -0.62 -10.73
C GLU A 443 21.56 0.38 -11.38
N ILE A 444 21.28 1.68 -11.24
CA ILE A 444 22.07 2.76 -11.83
C ILE A 444 22.61 3.76 -10.80
N ALA A 445 21.97 3.86 -9.63
CA ALA A 445 22.41 4.70 -8.53
C ALA A 445 21.86 4.20 -7.18
N TYR A 446 22.54 4.53 -6.09
CA TYR A 446 22.11 4.21 -4.73
C TYR A 446 22.58 5.25 -3.70
N PHE A 447 21.88 5.31 -2.58
CA PHE A 447 22.30 5.98 -1.35
C PHE A 447 21.95 5.09 -0.15
N ASP A 448 22.98 4.56 0.50
CA ASP A 448 22.87 3.69 1.66
C ASP A 448 22.62 4.53 2.92
N THR A 449 21.45 4.35 3.57
CA THR A 449 21.07 5.03 4.82
C THR A 449 21.34 4.19 6.07
N TYR A 450 21.80 2.95 5.93
CA TYR A 450 22.07 2.02 7.03
C TYR A 450 23.44 1.33 6.80
N PRO A 451 24.58 2.03 7.00
CA PRO A 451 25.89 1.53 6.56
C PRO A 451 26.49 0.34 7.34
N ASP A 452 25.75 -0.25 8.27
CA ASP A 452 26.23 -1.31 9.15
C ASP A 452 26.15 -2.71 8.48
N ASP A 453 25.04 -3.02 7.79
CA ASP A 453 24.83 -4.28 7.05
C ASP A 453 23.58 -4.23 6.13
N ASP A 454 23.54 -5.06 5.09
CA ASP A 454 22.36 -5.27 4.20
C ASP A 454 21.49 -6.49 4.63
N LEU A 455 21.33 -6.81 5.93
CA LEU A 455 20.55 -8.00 6.32
C LEU A 455 19.05 -7.80 6.09
N ALA A 456 18.34 -8.90 5.75
CA ALA A 456 16.87 -8.94 5.63
C ALA A 456 16.14 -8.64 6.96
N ARG A 457 15.98 -7.34 7.25
CA ARG A 457 15.53 -6.74 8.51
C ARG A 457 14.82 -5.42 8.17
N TYR A 458 13.97 -4.95 9.08
CA TYR A 458 13.10 -3.80 8.80
C TYR A 458 13.71 -2.42 9.10
N ASN A 459 14.95 -2.34 9.61
CA ASN A 459 15.60 -1.04 9.89
C ASN A 459 16.00 -0.30 8.61
N GLY A 460 16.23 1.01 8.69
CA GLY A 460 16.68 1.82 7.57
C GLY A 460 15.53 2.50 6.81
N LEU A 461 15.62 2.57 5.49
CA LEU A 461 14.72 3.39 4.67
C LEU A 461 13.34 2.74 4.46
N TRP A 462 12.29 3.38 4.94
CA TRP A 462 10.88 2.94 4.79
C TRP A 462 10.30 3.39 3.46
N SER A 463 10.37 4.68 3.11
CA SER A 463 9.74 5.23 1.90
C SER A 463 10.63 6.22 1.16
N VAL A 464 10.30 6.47 -0.12
CA VAL A 464 10.88 7.55 -0.93
C VAL A 464 9.79 8.30 -1.68
N TYR A 465 9.98 9.59 -1.92
CA TYR A 465 9.09 10.37 -2.78
C TYR A 465 9.90 11.08 -3.87
N PRO A 466 9.76 10.67 -5.15
CA PRO A 466 10.56 11.18 -6.26
C PRO A 466 9.86 12.24 -7.11
N TYR A 467 8.67 12.74 -6.73
CA TYR A 467 7.77 13.45 -7.66
C TYR A 467 7.92 14.98 -7.71
N PHE A 468 8.81 15.58 -6.92
CA PHE A 468 8.99 17.04 -6.91
C PHE A 468 9.40 17.61 -8.30
N PRO A 469 8.83 18.74 -8.74
CA PRO A 469 9.24 19.44 -9.97
C PRO A 469 10.74 19.74 -10.05
N SER A 470 11.40 20.07 -8.94
CA SER A 470 12.85 20.29 -8.86
C SER A 470 13.72 19.06 -9.16
N ARG A 471 13.12 17.86 -9.18
CA ARG A 471 13.80 16.54 -9.14
C ARG A 471 14.59 16.28 -7.86
N THR A 472 14.31 17.02 -6.79
CA THR A 472 14.63 16.57 -5.44
C THR A 472 13.91 15.25 -5.16
N VAL A 473 14.59 14.32 -4.49
CA VAL A 473 14.01 13.09 -3.97
C VAL A 473 14.12 13.17 -2.46
N ILE A 474 13.07 12.79 -1.73
CA ILE A 474 13.14 12.63 -0.28
C ILE A 474 12.96 11.16 0.10
N GLY A 475 13.35 10.80 1.31
CA GLY A 475 13.03 9.52 1.92
C GLY A 475 12.93 9.61 3.43
N CYS A 476 12.16 8.70 4.03
CA CYS A 476 12.05 8.56 5.47
C CYS A 476 12.68 7.24 5.92
N ASP A 477 13.66 7.36 6.83
CA ASP A 477 14.35 6.26 7.48
C ASP A 477 13.84 6.12 8.92
N ILE A 478 13.61 4.88 9.35
CA ILE A 478 12.97 4.58 10.64
C ILE A 478 13.77 5.13 11.80
N GLU A 479 15.10 4.97 11.80
CA GLU A 479 15.94 5.44 12.88
C GLU A 479 16.47 6.85 12.64
N LYS A 480 16.66 7.24 11.37
CA LYS A 480 17.43 8.43 10.98
C LYS A 480 16.60 9.57 10.39
N GLY A 481 15.28 9.41 10.22
CA GLY A 481 14.39 10.49 9.83
C GLY A 481 14.47 10.89 8.36
N LEU A 482 14.38 12.19 8.07
CA LEU A 482 14.21 12.73 6.72
C LEU A 482 15.56 12.88 5.99
N PHE A 483 15.70 12.18 4.88
CA PHE A 483 16.76 12.41 3.89
C PHE A 483 16.24 13.24 2.72
N VAL A 484 17.09 14.15 2.20
CA VAL A 484 16.80 14.98 1.04
C VAL A 484 17.98 14.88 0.06
N TRP A 485 17.72 14.37 -1.13
CA TRP A 485 18.72 14.05 -2.15
C TRP A 485 18.47 14.76 -3.49
N THR A 486 19.52 14.83 -4.31
CA THR A 486 19.42 14.99 -5.76
C THR A 486 20.13 13.83 -6.47
N VAL A 487 19.52 13.28 -7.50
CA VAL A 487 20.14 12.27 -8.38
C VAL A 487 20.93 12.98 -9.49
N ASP A 488 22.13 12.48 -9.80
CA ASP A 488 22.99 13.13 -10.79
C ASP A 488 22.41 13.01 -12.21
N ALA A 489 22.58 14.06 -13.03
CA ALA A 489 21.98 14.12 -14.36
C ALA A 489 22.55 13.09 -15.35
N ASP A 490 23.82 12.69 -15.14
CA ASP A 490 24.56 11.75 -16.00
C ASP A 490 24.45 10.29 -15.53
N VAL A 491 23.54 9.97 -14.60
CA VAL A 491 23.23 8.58 -14.23
C VAL A 491 22.57 7.88 -15.42
N THR A 492 23.39 7.19 -16.20
CA THR A 492 22.99 6.29 -17.31
C THR A 492 23.18 4.83 -16.90
N PRO A 493 22.46 3.87 -17.51
CA PRO A 493 22.68 2.45 -17.28
C PRO A 493 24.15 2.08 -17.44
N VAL A 494 24.75 1.58 -16.36
CA VAL A 494 26.04 0.89 -16.43
C VAL A 494 25.82 -0.37 -17.24
N PRO A 495 26.53 -0.60 -18.38
CA PRO A 495 26.32 -1.80 -19.17
C PRO A 495 26.55 -3.03 -18.29
N ALA A 496 25.51 -3.86 -18.13
CA ALA A 496 25.56 -5.03 -17.26
C ALA A 496 26.82 -5.85 -17.53
N LEU A 497 27.63 -6.06 -16.48
CA LEU A 497 28.82 -6.90 -16.58
C LEU A 497 28.36 -8.29 -16.97
N ALA A 498 28.68 -8.70 -18.21
CA ALA A 498 28.31 -10.01 -18.72
C ALA A 498 28.72 -11.10 -17.71
N PRO A 499 27.81 -12.01 -17.32
CA PRO A 499 28.06 -12.93 -16.23
C PRO A 499 29.34 -13.73 -16.47
N SER A 500 30.26 -13.65 -15.51
CA SER A 500 31.54 -14.37 -15.55
C SER A 500 31.29 -15.85 -15.86
N ALA A 501 31.83 -16.33 -16.98
CA ALA A 501 31.58 -17.66 -17.53
C ALA A 501 32.29 -18.80 -16.75
N THR A 502 32.28 -18.74 -15.43
CA THR A 502 32.99 -19.64 -14.52
C THR A 502 32.09 -20.65 -13.79
N HIS A 503 30.76 -20.51 -13.86
CA HIS A 503 29.81 -21.49 -13.27
C HIS A 503 28.97 -22.28 -14.29
N GLY A 504 29.19 -22.07 -15.60
CA GLY A 504 28.38 -22.68 -16.67
C GLY A 504 28.73 -24.12 -17.10
N LEU A 505 29.74 -24.79 -16.50
CA LEU A 505 30.31 -26.03 -17.06
C LEU A 505 30.04 -27.34 -16.30
N LEU A 506 29.19 -27.35 -15.27
CA LEU A 506 28.78 -28.59 -14.57
C LEU A 506 27.36 -29.09 -14.92
N GLY A 507 26.53 -28.28 -15.57
CA GLY A 507 25.13 -28.63 -15.87
C GLY A 507 24.90 -29.42 -17.17
N LEU A 508 25.87 -29.48 -18.08
CA LEU A 508 25.64 -29.91 -19.47
C LEU A 508 26.44 -31.16 -19.88
N LEU A 509 26.33 -32.26 -19.12
CA LEU A 509 26.95 -33.54 -19.51
C LEU A 509 26.18 -34.82 -19.13
N LEU A 510 24.89 -34.72 -18.77
CA LEU A 510 24.08 -35.86 -18.33
C LEU A 510 22.79 -36.13 -19.14
N LEU A 511 22.54 -35.41 -20.24
CA LEU A 511 21.28 -35.54 -21.01
C LEU A 511 21.41 -35.97 -22.49
N THR A 512 22.42 -36.75 -22.87
CA THR A 512 22.47 -37.41 -24.20
C THR A 512 23.02 -38.85 -24.14
N ALA A 513 22.27 -39.79 -23.55
CA ALA A 513 22.58 -41.22 -23.63
C ALA A 513 21.34 -42.12 -23.49
N ALA A 514 20.38 -42.01 -24.42
CA ALA A 514 19.24 -42.92 -24.48
C ALA A 514 18.95 -43.39 -25.92
N VAL A 515 18.97 -44.72 -26.10
CA VAL A 515 18.35 -45.49 -27.20
C VAL A 515 18.89 -45.27 -28.63
N ALA A 516 19.71 -46.21 -29.12
CA ALA A 516 19.35 -47.13 -30.23
C ALA A 516 20.55 -47.85 -30.86
N THR A 517 20.62 -49.18 -30.68
CA THR A 517 20.66 -50.23 -31.73
C THR A 517 21.39 -51.48 -31.24
N GLY A 518 20.81 -52.65 -31.52
CA GLY A 518 21.38 -53.94 -31.13
C GLY A 518 21.98 -54.71 -32.32
N ARG A 519 23.01 -55.51 -32.01
CA ARG A 519 23.49 -56.70 -32.76
C ARG A 519 23.79 -56.57 -34.27
N ALA A 520 25.09 -56.61 -34.57
CA ALA A 520 25.60 -57.40 -35.70
C ALA A 520 26.90 -58.14 -35.30
N ARG A 521 27.19 -59.27 -35.93
CA ARG A 521 28.28 -60.22 -35.57
C ARG A 521 29.51 -60.07 -36.47
N SER A 522 30.65 -60.56 -35.96
CA SER A 522 31.83 -61.04 -36.70
C SER A 522 32.76 -59.95 -37.26
N ARG A 523 34.10 -60.15 -37.38
CA ARG A 523 34.96 -61.33 -37.19
C ARG A 523 36.23 -60.96 -36.40
N ARG A 524 36.80 -61.90 -35.64
CA ARG A 524 38.26 -61.91 -35.34
C ARG A 524 38.95 -62.87 -36.30
N ALA A 525 40.15 -62.52 -36.75
CA ALA A 525 41.18 -63.44 -37.22
C ALA A 525 42.37 -63.34 -36.24
N PRO A 526 43.17 -64.41 -36.04
CA PRO A 526 43.99 -64.56 -34.84
C PRO A 526 45.46 -64.19 -35.02
N VAL A 527 46.14 -63.91 -33.90
CA VAL A 527 47.59 -64.08 -33.74
C VAL A 527 47.82 -64.70 -32.35
N ALA A 528 48.57 -65.81 -32.32
CA ALA A 528 49.07 -66.57 -31.16
C ALA A 528 48.03 -67.00 -30.10
#